data_AF-A0A7Y5QJ99-F1
#
_entry.id   AF-A0A7Y5QJ99-F1
#
_cell.length_a   1.000
_cell.length_b   1.000
_cell.length_c   1.000
_cell.angle_alpha   90.00
_cell.angle_beta   90.00
_cell.angle_gamma   90.00
#
_symmetry.space_group_name_H-M   'P 1'
#
loop_
_entity.id
_entity.type
_entity.pdbx_description
1 polymer ?
#
loop_
_entity_poly.entity_id
_entity_poly.type
_entity_poly.pdbx_seq_one_letter_code
_entity_poly.pdbx_strand_id
1 'polypeptide(L)'
;MISWSMEAYDPRLLPAMLAALSPDERRRCDAFRVEKRRADWLLGRWTAKRLVRAVWRADSGEWRSLESIVIARLPSGAVALPDFP
;
A
#
# COMPACT_ATOMS: atom_id res chain seq x y z
N MET A 1 9.55 14.94 -7.95
CA MET A 1 8.97 14.35 -6.72
C MET A 1 7.47 14.51 -6.84
N ILE A 2 6.71 13.44 -6.97
CA ILE A 2 5.26 13.53 -7.17
C ILE A 2 4.65 14.17 -5.90
N SER A 3 4.21 15.42 -6.00
CA SER A 3 3.61 16.21 -4.92
C SER A 3 2.17 15.72 -4.69
N TRP A 4 2.03 14.53 -4.11
CA TRP A 4 0.78 14.09 -3.50
C TRP A 4 1.04 14.03 -1.99
N SER A 5 1.17 15.19 -1.36
CA SER A 5 1.52 15.26 0.06
C SER A 5 0.48 16.09 0.81
N MET A 6 -0.29 15.39 1.63
CA MET A 6 -1.23 15.86 2.65
C MET A 6 -2.55 16.50 2.20
N GLU A 7 -2.64 17.28 1.11
CA GLU A 7 -3.93 17.88 0.73
C GLU A 7 -5.00 16.86 0.31
N ALA A 8 -4.58 15.70 -0.22
CA ALA A 8 -5.46 14.59 -0.59
C ALA A 8 -5.64 13.54 0.52
N TYR A 9 -5.03 13.72 1.70
CA TYR A 9 -5.16 12.79 2.82
C TYR A 9 -6.49 13.05 3.53
N ASP A 10 -7.50 12.21 3.27
CA ASP A 10 -8.73 12.19 4.07
C ASP A 10 -8.52 11.32 5.31
N PRO A 11 -8.50 11.90 6.54
CA PRO A 11 -8.29 11.14 7.77
C PRO A 11 -9.35 10.05 7.99
N ARG A 12 -10.53 10.17 7.37
CA ARG A 12 -11.61 9.18 7.45
C ARG A 12 -11.22 7.85 6.77
N LEU A 13 -10.22 7.88 5.89
CA LEU A 13 -9.72 6.68 5.21
C LEU A 13 -8.68 5.92 6.06
N LEU A 14 -8.15 6.51 7.13
CA LEU A 14 -7.09 5.93 7.95
C LEU A 14 -7.41 4.50 8.44
N PRO A 15 -8.62 4.19 8.96
CA PRO A 15 -8.94 2.82 9.37
C PRO A 15 -8.85 1.82 8.21
N ALA A 16 -9.36 2.18 7.04
CA ALA A 16 -9.33 1.33 5.85
C ALA A 16 -7.90 1.16 5.31
N MET A 17 -7.07 2.21 5.40
CA MET A 17 -5.67 2.15 5.01
C MET A 17 -4.86 1.22 5.93
N LEU A 18 -5.11 1.29 7.24
CA LEU A 18 -4.46 0.40 8.22
C LEU A 18 -4.92 -1.05 8.08
N ALA A 19 -6.21 -1.28 7.79
CA ALA A 19 -6.77 -2.61 7.54
C ALA A 19 -6.24 -3.25 6.24
N ALA A 20 -5.69 -2.45 5.31
CA ALA A 20 -5.11 -2.96 4.07
C ALA A 20 -3.68 -3.49 4.23
N LEU A 21 -3.03 -3.28 5.38
CA LEU A 21 -1.65 -3.70 5.62
C LEU A 21 -1.58 -5.17 6.02
N SER A 22 -0.59 -5.89 5.49
CA SER A 22 -0.21 -7.18 6.04
C SER A 22 0.44 -7.02 7.44
N PRO A 23 0.59 -8.09 8.23
CA PRO A 23 1.28 -8.01 9.53
C PRO A 23 2.69 -7.42 9.45
N ASP A 24 3.47 -7.73 8.42
CA ASP A 24 4.82 -7.17 8.21
C ASP A 24 4.79 -5.69 7.85
N GLU A 25 3.84 -5.30 7.00
CA GLU A 25 3.64 -3.90 6.64
C GLU A 25 3.17 -3.08 7.84
N ARG A 26 2.33 -3.65 8.70
CA ARG A 26 1.91 -3.02 9.95
C ARG A 26 3.11 -2.76 10.86
N ARG A 27 3.96 -3.76 11.08
CA ARG A 27 5.23 -3.60 11.83
C ARG A 27 6.10 -2.48 11.24
N ARG A 28 6.22 -2.41 9.91
CA ARG A 28 6.98 -1.37 9.24
C ARG A 28 6.35 0.02 9.37
N CYS A 29 5.03 0.12 9.26
CA CYS A 29 4.27 1.34 9.44
C CYS A 29 4.51 1.93 10.84
N ASP A 30 4.45 1.07 11.86
CA ASP A 30 4.59 1.47 13.25
C ASP A 30 6.06 1.79 13.62
N ALA A 31 7.03 1.35 12.82
CA ALA A 31 8.45 1.68 12.98
C ALA A 31 8.85 3.08 12.46
N PHE A 32 7.99 3.78 11.71
CA PHE A 32 8.29 5.15 11.25
C PHE A 32 8.23 6.15 12.41
N ARG A 33 9.34 6.86 12.63
CA ARG A 33 9.45 7.90 13.67
C ARG A 33 8.90 9.26 13.25
N VAL A 34 8.88 9.53 11.93
CA VAL A 34 8.41 10.80 11.37
C VAL A 34 6.99 10.59 10.86
N GLU A 35 6.02 11.27 11.47
CA GLU A 35 4.60 11.12 11.16
C GLU A 35 4.29 11.38 9.68
N LYS A 36 4.82 12.46 9.11
CA LYS A 36 4.68 12.75 7.67
C LYS A 36 5.14 11.58 6.80
N ARG A 37 6.29 10.98 7.14
CA ARG A 37 6.83 9.85 6.38
C ARG A 37 5.98 8.60 6.53
N ARG A 38 5.41 8.37 7.72
CA ARG A 38 4.46 7.28 7.98
C ARG A 38 3.20 7.46 7.15
N ALA A 39 2.62 8.65 7.13
CA ALA A 39 1.42 8.98 6.36
C ALA A 39 1.66 8.82 4.85
N ASP A 40 2.76 9.36 4.32
CA ASP A 40 3.14 9.22 2.91
C ASP A 40 3.33 7.74 2.53
N TRP A 41 4.01 6.97 3.39
CA TRP A 41 4.23 5.55 3.15
C TRP A 41 2.92 4.75 3.18
N LEU A 42 2.04 5.03 4.14
CA LEU A 42 0.75 4.36 4.29
C LEU A 42 -0.15 4.65 3.08
N LEU A 43 -0.23 5.91 2.65
CA LEU A 43 -0.97 6.31 1.45
C LEU A 43 -0.43 5.62 0.20
N GLY A 44 0.90 5.63 0.02
CA GLY A 44 1.54 4.94 -1.10
C GLY A 44 1.22 3.45 -1.14
N ARG A 45 1.27 2.78 0.03
CA ARG A 45 0.95 1.34 0.14
C ARG A 45 -0.51 1.03 -0.17
N TRP A 46 -1.43 1.79 0.42
CA TRP A 46 -2.86 1.62 0.17
C TRP A 46 -3.22 1.82 -1.30
N THR A 47 -2.70 2.88 -1.93
CA THR A 47 -2.93 3.17 -3.35
C THR A 47 -2.38 2.06 -4.24
N ALA A 48 -1.15 1.61 -4.00
CA ALA A 48 -0.55 0.55 -4.79
C ALA A 48 -1.34 -0.77 -4.70
N LYS A 49 -1.75 -1.18 -3.50
CA LYS A 49 -2.56 -2.40 -3.33
C LYS A 49 -3.93 -2.30 -4.00
N ARG A 50 -4.58 -1.12 -3.94
CA ARG A 50 -5.84 -0.89 -4.64
C ARG A 50 -5.70 -0.99 -6.15
N LEU A 51 -4.61 -0.43 -6.70
CA LEU A 51 -4.30 -0.54 -8.12
C LEU A 51 -4.11 -2.00 -8.54
N VAL A 52 -3.29 -2.75 -7.80
CA VAL A 52 -3.03 -4.17 -8.07
C VAL A 52 -4.32 -4.99 -8.03
N ARG A 53 -5.15 -4.79 -7.00
CA ARG A 53 -6.45 -5.47 -6.90
C ARG A 53 -7.35 -5.15 -8.09
N ALA A 54 -7.39 -3.89 -8.54
CA ALA A 54 -8.19 -3.48 -9.68
C ALA A 54 -7.71 -4.17 -10.97
N VAL A 55 -6.39 -4.26 -11.16
CA VAL A 55 -5.79 -4.94 -12.30
C VAL A 55 -6.06 -6.44 -12.27
N TRP A 56 -5.84 -7.13 -11.16
CA TRP A 56 -6.17 -8.56 -11.03
C TRP A 56 -7.66 -8.84 -11.27
N ARG A 57 -8.54 -8.00 -10.73
CA ARG A 57 -9.98 -8.16 -10.98
C ARG A 57 -10.32 -8.00 -12.47
N ALA A 58 -9.66 -7.08 -13.17
CA ALA A 58 -9.89 -6.86 -14.59
C ALA A 58 -9.33 -8.01 -15.46
N ASP A 59 -8.20 -8.59 -15.05
CA ASP A 59 -7.50 -9.63 -15.81
C ASP A 59 -8.07 -11.04 -15.57
N SER A 60 -8.18 -11.46 -14.31
CA SER A 60 -8.56 -12.83 -13.94
C SER A 60 -9.97 -12.94 -13.33
N GLY A 61 -10.64 -11.81 -13.08
CA GLY A 61 -11.90 -11.77 -12.33
C GLY A 61 -11.73 -12.02 -10.82
N GLU A 62 -10.50 -12.24 -10.35
CA GLU A 62 -10.23 -12.61 -8.98
C GLU A 62 -10.35 -11.41 -8.03
N TRP A 63 -11.05 -11.60 -6.91
CA TRP A 63 -11.14 -10.61 -5.84
C TRP A 63 -10.27 -11.02 -4.66
N ARG A 64 -9.18 -10.27 -4.42
CA ARG A 64 -8.29 -10.47 -3.26
C ARG A 64 -8.50 -9.41 -2.19
N SER A 65 -8.38 -9.81 -0.92
CA SER A 65 -8.27 -8.87 0.20
C SER A 65 -7.01 -8.01 0.01
N LEU A 66 -7.05 -6.74 0.40
CA LEU A 66 -5.86 -5.88 0.26
C LEU A 66 -4.73 -6.36 1.18
N GLU A 67 -5.05 -6.89 2.36
CA GLU A 67 -4.05 -7.37 3.33
C GLU A 67 -3.20 -8.52 2.78
N SER A 68 -3.76 -9.35 1.90
CA SER A 68 -3.08 -10.51 1.29
C SER A 68 -2.23 -10.13 0.07
N ILE A 69 -2.36 -8.90 -0.44
CA ILE A 69 -1.53 -8.41 -1.54
C ILE A 69 -0.16 -8.01 -0.99
N VAL A 70 0.89 -8.71 -1.41
CA VAL A 70 2.27 -8.43 -1.00
C VAL A 70 2.95 -7.54 -2.05
N ILE A 71 3.42 -6.36 -1.63
CA ILE A 71 4.26 -5.48 -2.46
C ILE A 71 5.69 -5.54 -1.93
N ALA A 72 6.49 -6.42 -2.53
CA ALA A 72 7.87 -6.65 -2.15
C ALA A 72 8.75 -5.45 -2.50
N ARG A 73 9.81 -5.23 -1.72
CA ARG A 73 10.88 -4.30 -2.04
C ARG A 73 12.07 -5.09 -2.55
N LEU A 74 12.52 -4.78 -3.75
CA LEU A 74 13.73 -5.36 -4.32
C LEU A 74 14.99 -4.68 -3.76
N PRO A 75 16.16 -5.36 -3.79
CA PRO A 75 17.43 -4.78 -3.37
C PRO A 75 17.78 -3.48 -4.11
N SER A 76 17.36 -3.34 -5.36
CA SER A 76 17.51 -2.13 -6.19
C SER A 76 16.71 -0.93 -5.67
N GLY A 77 15.78 -1.13 -4.73
CA GLY A 77 14.84 -0.12 -4.26
C GLY A 77 13.54 -0.05 -5.05
N ALA A 78 13.43 -0.78 -6.16
CA ALA A 78 12.17 -0.96 -6.88
C ALA A 78 11.16 -1.78 -6.05
N VAL A 79 9.89 -1.73 -6.44
CA VAL A 79 8.83 -2.57 -5.89
C VAL A 79 8.45 -3.66 -6.88
N ALA A 80 8.15 -4.85 -6.37
CA ALA A 80 7.73 -5.99 -7.18
C ALA A 80 6.47 -6.63 -6.57
N LEU A 81 5.71 -7.28 -7.43
CA LEU A 81 4.58 -8.12 -7.06
C LEU A 81 5.01 -9.56 -7.34
N PRO A 82 5.39 -10.33 -6.31
CA PRO A 82 5.96 -11.66 -6.51
C PRO A 82 4.97 -12.63 -7.18
N ASP A 83 3.67 -12.40 -7.02
CA ASP A 83 2.59 -13.26 -7.52
C ASP A 83 1.77 -12.61 -8.64
N PHE A 84 2.34 -11.64 -9.36
CA PHE A 84 1.67 -11.01 -10.50
C PHE A 84 1.89 -11.87 -11.77
N PRO A 85 0.82 -12.18 -12.53
CA PRO A 85 0.91 -12.99 -13.74
C PRO A 85 1.71 -12.32 -14.86
#